data_AF-A0A3B8MHL0-F1
#
_entry.id   AF-A0A3B8MHL0-F1
#
_cell.length_a   1.000
_cell.length_b   1.000
_cell.length_c   1.000
_cell.angle_alpha   90.00
_cell.angle_beta   90.00
_cell.angle_gamma   90.00
#
_symmetry.space_group_name_H-M   'P 1'
#
loop_
_entity.id
_entity.type
_entity.pdbx_description
1 polymer ?
#
loop_
_entity_poly.entity_id
_entity_poly.type
_entity_poly.pdbx_seq_one_letter_code
_entity_poly.pdbx_strand_id
1 'polypeptide(L)'
;MFREEAPEVFSVASRFVDGKNGIVVGERGAVAIDCGNYVDEAQAMADFIREQGHETNDVVLTHDRGERTQKSRAGSSRLRVRRIRPGREPG
;
A
#
# COMPACT_ATOMS: atom_id res chain seq x y z
N MET A 1 -8.56 1.13 -9.68
CA MET A 1 -9.10 -0.21 -10.03
C MET A 1 -8.22 -1.25 -9.37
N PHE A 2 -8.82 -2.25 -8.72
CA PHE A 2 -8.12 -3.37 -8.09
C PHE A 2 -8.18 -4.57 -9.04
N ARG A 3 -7.04 -5.21 -9.29
CA ARG A 3 -6.96 -6.44 -10.09
C ARG A 3 -6.24 -7.49 -9.26
N GLU A 4 -6.89 -8.63 -9.06
CA GLU A 4 -6.25 -9.77 -8.40
C GLU A 4 -5.26 -10.43 -9.37
N GLU A 5 -3.99 -10.49 -8.99
CA GLU A 5 -2.90 -11.11 -9.77
C GLU A 5 -2.68 -12.57 -9.36
N ALA A 6 -2.94 -12.87 -8.09
CA ALA A 6 -2.88 -14.18 -7.46
C ALA A 6 -3.84 -14.16 -6.24
N PRO A 7 -4.21 -15.33 -5.67
CA PRO A 7 -5.10 -15.35 -4.52
C PRO A 7 -4.65 -14.38 -3.42
N GLU A 8 -5.53 -13.44 -3.08
CA GLU A 8 -5.33 -12.41 -2.05
C GLU A 8 -4.20 -11.40 -2.34
N VAL A 9 -3.69 -11.36 -3.58
CA VAL A 9 -2.65 -10.42 -4.04
C VAL A 9 -3.22 -9.54 -5.15
N PHE A 10 -3.30 -8.24 -4.87
CA PHE A 10 -3.93 -7.27 -5.74
C PHE A 10 -2.93 -6.25 -6.27
N SER A 11 -2.96 -5.99 -7.57
CA SER A 11 -2.40 -4.79 -8.15
C SER A 11 -3.43 -3.67 -8.13
N VAL A 12 -2.97 -2.45 -7.84
CA VAL A 12 -3.83 -1.27 -7.72
C VAL A 12 -3.33 -0.21 -8.69
N ALA A 13 -4.17 0.08 -9.69
CA ALA A 13 -3.91 1.12 -10.65
C ALA A 13 -3.86 2.51 -9.98
N SER A 14 -2.92 3.34 -10.44
CA SER A 14 -2.86 4.77 -10.14
C SER A 14 -3.21 5.56 -11.40
N ARG A 15 -3.57 6.83 -11.23
CA ARG A 15 -3.74 7.78 -12.35
C ARG A 15 -2.50 7.90 -13.27
N PHE A 16 -1.32 7.50 -12.80
CA PHE A 16 -0.09 7.55 -13.60
C PHE A 16 0.16 6.28 -14.41
N VAL A 17 0.06 5.11 -13.78
CA VAL A 17 0.33 3.81 -14.40
C VAL A 17 -0.46 2.71 -13.69
N ASP A 18 -0.85 1.69 -14.44
CA ASP A 18 -1.40 0.45 -13.89
C ASP A 18 -0.35 -0.29 -13.06
N GLY A 19 -0.81 -0.99 -12.02
CA GLY A 19 0.06 -1.80 -11.16
C GLY A 19 1.09 -1.00 -10.35
N LYS A 20 0.91 0.32 -10.20
CA LYS A 20 1.81 1.17 -9.41
C LYS A 20 1.88 0.77 -7.95
N ASN A 21 0.73 0.41 -7.37
CA ASN A 21 0.63 0.02 -5.97
C ASN A 21 0.13 -1.41 -5.87
N GLY A 22 0.21 -1.98 -4.67
CA GLY A 22 -0.27 -3.32 -4.39
C GLY A 22 -0.94 -3.44 -3.03
N ILE A 23 -1.73 -4.49 -2.87
CA ILE A 23 -2.27 -4.93 -1.58
C ILE A 23 -2.05 -6.43 -1.50
N VAL A 24 -1.54 -6.89 -0.35
CA VAL A 24 -1.55 -8.31 0.00
C VAL A 24 -2.49 -8.46 1.18
N VAL A 25 -3.49 -9.31 1.03
CA VAL A 25 -4.41 -9.73 2.09
C VAL A 25 -3.96 -11.10 2.57
N GLY A 26 -4.09 -11.37 3.85
CA GLY A 26 -3.89 -12.70 4.39
C GLY A 26 -4.71 -12.87 5.66
N GLU A 27 -4.79 -14.10 6.15
CA GLU A 27 -5.71 -14.48 7.24
C GLU A 27 -5.68 -13.58 8.49
N ARG A 28 -4.53 -12.97 8.78
CA ARG A 28 -4.29 -12.19 10.01
C ARG A 28 -4.19 -10.69 9.79
N GLY A 29 -4.26 -10.23 8.55
CA GLY A 29 -4.07 -8.81 8.24
C GLY A 29 -3.78 -8.56 6.76
N ALA A 30 -3.74 -7.28 6.42
CA ALA A 30 -3.41 -6.82 5.08
C ALA A 30 -2.23 -5.84 5.11
N VAL A 31 -1.49 -5.78 4.01
CA VAL A 31 -0.36 -4.87 3.82
C VAL A 31 -0.56 -4.11 2.51
N ALA A 32 -0.52 -2.78 2.57
CA ALA A 32 -0.43 -1.95 1.38
C ALA A 32 1.03 -1.79 0.94
N ILE A 33 1.29 -1.93 -0.35
CA ILE A 33 2.58 -1.70 -0.99
C ILE A 33 2.45 -0.44 -1.82
N ASP A 34 3.15 0.61 -1.40
CA ASP A 34 2.91 1.99 -1.80
C ASP A 34 1.45 2.43 -1.53
N CYS A 35 1.14 3.73 -1.68
CA CYS A 35 -0.19 4.27 -1.30
C CYS A 35 -0.74 5.24 -2.35
N GLY A 36 -0.31 5.11 -3.60
CA GLY A 36 -0.60 6.09 -4.63
C GLY A 36 0.01 7.45 -4.34
N ASN A 37 -0.29 8.39 -5.24
CA ASN A 37 0.24 9.76 -5.18
C ASN A 37 -0.82 10.74 -4.64
N TYR A 38 -2.07 10.30 -4.58
CA TYR A 38 -3.21 11.12 -4.20
C TYR A 38 -3.95 10.52 -3.00
N VAL A 39 -4.60 11.38 -2.20
CA VAL A 39 -5.29 10.97 -0.96
C VAL A 39 -6.44 10.03 -1.23
N ASP A 40 -7.18 10.25 -2.32
CA ASP A 40 -8.30 9.41 -2.71
C ASP A 40 -7.85 8.01 -3.16
N GLU A 41 -6.69 7.89 -3.81
CA GLU A 41 -6.08 6.58 -4.11
C GLU A 41 -5.71 5.84 -2.82
N ALA A 42 -5.07 6.54 -1.87
CA ALA A 42 -4.73 5.97 -0.57
C ALA A 42 -5.98 5.58 0.23
N GLN A 43 -7.03 6.40 0.18
CA GLN A 43 -8.30 6.14 0.85
C GLN A 43 -9.01 4.93 0.24
N ALA A 44 -9.06 4.82 -1.09
CA ALA A 44 -9.65 3.66 -1.77
C ALA A 44 -8.95 2.36 -1.37
N MET A 45 -7.62 2.35 -1.27
CA MET A 45 -6.86 1.20 -0.78
C MET A 45 -7.19 0.88 0.69
N ALA A 46 -7.32 1.91 1.52
CA ALA A 46 -7.68 1.74 2.93
C ALA A 46 -9.09 1.16 3.09
N ASP A 47 -10.05 1.62 2.30
CA ASP A 47 -11.44 1.14 2.33
C ASP A 47 -11.53 -0.30 1.84
N PHE A 48 -10.81 -0.65 0.76
CA PHE A 48 -10.69 -2.02 0.29
C PHE A 48 -10.18 -2.97 1.39
N ILE A 49 -9.13 -2.58 2.12
CA ILE A 49 -8.58 -3.38 3.23
C ILE A 49 -9.60 -3.55 4.37
N ARG A 50 -10.36 -2.50 4.70
CA ARG A 50 -11.40 -2.55 5.73
C ARG A 50 -12.56 -3.46 5.33
N GLU A 51 -12.93 -3.46 4.05
CA GLU A 51 -13.95 -4.37 3.50
C GLU A 51 -13.53 -5.85 3.63
N GLN A 52 -12.22 -6.14 3.64
CA GLN A 52 -11.69 -7.48 3.94
C GLN A 52 -11.66 -7.80 5.45
N GLY A 53 -12.15 -6.90 6.32
CA GLY A 53 -12.17 -7.10 7.76
C GLY A 53 -10.83 -6.84 8.47
N HIS A 54 -9.90 -6.15 7.80
CA HIS A 54 -8.57 -5.88 8.34
C HIS A 54 -8.33 -4.40 8.65
N GLU A 55 -7.39 -4.17 9.57
CA GLU A 55 -6.89 -2.84 9.89
C GLU A 55 -5.88 -2.35 8.84
N THR A 56 -5.86 -1.04 8.57
CA THR A 56 -4.99 -0.41 7.58
C THR A 56 -3.65 0.03 8.20
N ASN A 57 -3.07 -0.82 9.04
CA ASN A 57 -1.93 -0.45 9.88
C ASN A 57 -0.59 -0.68 9.21
N ASP A 58 -0.50 -1.54 8.21
CA ASP A 58 0.77 -2.01 7.69
C ASP A 58 0.98 -1.51 6.24
N VAL A 59 2.01 -0.68 6.07
CA VAL A 59 2.37 -0.08 4.78
C VAL A 59 3.85 -0.29 4.50
N VAL A 60 4.16 -0.76 3.29
CA VAL A 60 5.51 -0.86 2.75
C VAL A 60 5.70 0.19 1.68
N LEU A 61 6.76 0.99 1.78
CA LEU A 61 7.18 1.87 0.67
C LEU A 61 8.38 1.28 -0.05
N THR A 62 8.30 1.21 -1.36
CA THR A 62 9.33 0.58 -2.20
C THR A 62 10.57 1.46 -2.39
N HIS A 63 10.41 2.78 -2.44
CA HIS A 63 11.50 3.74 -2.57
C HIS A 63 11.11 5.15 -2.05
N ASP A 64 12.11 5.99 -1.78
CA ASP A 64 11.90 7.39 -1.37
C ASP A 64 11.95 8.29 -2.60
N ARG A 65 10.78 8.52 -3.22
CA ARG A 65 10.56 9.78 -3.94
C ARG A 65 9.87 10.69 -2.94
N GLY A 66 10.39 11.90 -2.75
CA GLY A 66 9.91 12.93 -1.81
C GLY A 66 8.48 13.43 -2.03
N GLU A 67 7.63 12.60 -2.63
CA GLU A 67 6.20 12.66 -2.46
C GLU A 67 5.92 12.54 -0.97
N ARG A 68 5.49 13.65 -0.40
CA ARG A 68 4.92 13.75 0.93
C ARG A 68 3.69 12.86 0.94
N THR A 69 3.89 11.56 1.11
CA THR A 69 2.85 10.56 1.22
C THR A 69 1.88 11.11 2.25
N GLN A 70 0.66 11.44 1.82
CA GLN A 70 -0.36 12.02 2.68
C GLN A 70 -0.92 10.92 3.59
N LYS A 71 -0.02 10.29 4.37
CA LYS A 71 -0.23 9.20 5.32
C LYS A 71 -1.03 9.63 6.54
N SER A 72 -1.17 10.94 6.74
CA SER A 72 -1.61 11.51 8.02
C SER A 72 -3.11 11.75 8.14
N ARG A 73 -3.96 11.24 7.22
CA ARG A 73 -5.41 11.45 7.32
C ARG A 73 -6.31 10.20 7.21
N ALA A 74 -5.77 9.03 6.88
CA ALA A 74 -6.56 7.81 6.74
C ALA A 74 -6.87 7.06 8.08
N GLY A 75 -6.87 7.77 9.21
CA GLY A 75 -7.56 7.33 10.43
C GLY A 75 -6.93 6.26 11.32
N SER A 76 -5.69 5.79 11.07
CA SER A 76 -5.05 4.83 11.96
C SER A 76 -4.09 5.48 12.97
N SER A 77 -4.35 5.25 14.26
CA SER A 77 -3.49 5.68 15.37
C SER A 77 -2.21 4.84 15.55
N ARG A 78 -2.02 3.76 14.76
CA ARG A 78 -0.91 2.79 14.91
C ARG A 78 -0.31 2.32 13.58
N LEU A 79 -0.11 3.24 12.64
CA LEU A 79 0.52 2.94 11.35
C LEU A 79 1.96 2.44 11.54
N ARG A 80 2.24 1.20 11.11
CA ARG A 80 3.56 0.60 10.97
C ARG A 80 4.04 0.75 9.53
N VAL A 81 5.01 1.64 9.34
CA VAL A 81 5.67 1.85 8.04
C VAL A 81 6.97 1.07 8.02
N ARG A 82 7.10 0.12 7.09
CA ARG A 82 8.35 -0.59 6.82
C ARG A 82 8.95 -0.09 5.51
N ARG A 83 10.22 0.26 5.53
CA ARG A 83 10.97 0.67 4.33
C ARG A 83 11.85 -0.50 3.90
N ILE A 84 11.72 -0.92 2.64
CA ILE A 84 12.68 -1.86 2.06
C ILE A 84 13.91 -1.03 1.67
N ARG A 85 15.08 -1.39 2.21
CA ARG A 85 16.35 -0.84 1.73
C ARG A 85 16.77 -1.69 0.52
N PRO A 86 17.17 -1.08 -0.61
CA PRO A 86 17.77 -1.86 -1.69
C PRO A 86 18.98 -2.61 -1.13
N GLY A 87 19.11 -3.89 -1.48
CA GLY A 87 20.29 -4.68 -1.11
C GLY A 87 21.55 -4.00 -1.66
N ARG A 88 22.63 -3.96 -0.87
CA ARG A 88 23.95 -3.63 -1.42
C ARG A 88 24.29 -4.71 -2.44
N GLU A 89 24.54 -4.33 -3.69
CA GLU A 89 25.23 -5.22 -4.61
C GLU A 89 26.59 -5.60 -4.01
N PRO A 90 27.01 -6.87 -4.06
CA PRO A 90 28.38 -7.23 -3.74
C PRO A 90 29.28 -6.57 -4.78
N GLY A 91 30.15 -5.67 -4.31
CA GLY A 91 31.22 -5.08 -5.11
C GLY A 91 32.39 -6.02 -5.31
#